data_AF-A0A1V5JBH9-F1
#
_entry.id   AF-A0A1V5JBH9-F1
#
_cell.length_a   1.000
_cell.length_b   1.000
_cell.length_c   1.000
_cell.angle_alpha   90.00
_cell.angle_beta   90.00
_cell.angle_gamma   90.00
#
_symmetry.space_group_name_H-M   'P 1'
#
loop_
_entity.id
_entity.type
_entity.pdbx_description
1 polymer ?
#
loop_
_entity_poly.entity_id
_entity_poly.type
_entity_poly.pdbx_seq_one_letter_code
_entity_poly.pdbx_strand_id
1 'polypeptide(L)'
;MANVILTGALVLVTAFYAWATYRILKANERMVEVTHEQAAAITRPYVTITPFLELDNPIFYLRISNIGKTAAKDLKLSMNKPFYEFGDKKEESDLSQRHIFKNIIKSFPPGAEIIFPLAQSFIIFSEKANNDVVPSSFVVTAEYSYADKRVKETNEIDLRAYLGASMPQDAYVRKLKSINDSIENIAKKLKNKS
;
A
#
# COMPACT_ATOMS: atom_id res chain seq x y z
N MET A 1 60.40 43.78 18.27
CA MET A 1 60.12 42.32 18.27
C MET A 1 58.79 41.95 18.92
N ALA A 2 58.39 42.53 20.06
CA ALA A 2 57.14 42.19 20.75
C ALA A 2 55.85 42.32 19.90
N ASN A 3 55.70 43.39 19.10
CA ASN A 3 54.51 43.58 18.26
C ASN A 3 54.33 42.51 17.17
N VAL A 4 55.44 42.02 16.60
CA VAL A 4 55.39 40.97 15.56
C VAL A 4 54.96 39.63 16.17
N ILE A 5 55.41 39.34 17.38
CA ILE A 5 55.02 38.14 18.14
C ILE A 5 53.53 38.20 18.51
N LEU A 6 53.04 39.37 18.95
CA LEU A 6 51.64 39.57 19.31
C LEU A 6 50.71 39.41 18.09
N THR A 7 51.07 40.00 16.95
CA THR A 7 50.31 39.87 15.70
C THR A 7 50.33 38.43 15.18
N GLY A 8 51.47 37.75 15.25
CA GLY A 8 51.58 36.33 14.89
C GLY A 8 50.68 35.43 15.74
N ALA A 9 50.64 35.67 17.06
CA ALA A 9 49.75 34.95 17.97
C ALA A 9 48.26 35.19 17.65
N LEU A 10 47.87 36.43 17.34
CA LEU A 10 46.50 36.77 16.97
C LEU A 10 46.06 36.06 15.68
N VAL A 11 46.94 36.01 14.67
CA VAL A 11 46.67 35.32 13.40
C VAL A 11 46.48 33.82 13.62
N LEU A 12 47.30 33.20 14.48
CA LEU A 12 47.16 31.78 14.84
C LEU A 12 45.83 31.48 15.53
N VAL A 13 45.43 32.32 16.49
CA VAL A 13 44.14 32.20 17.17
C VAL A 13 42.99 32.34 16.17
N THR A 14 43.08 33.31 15.26
CA THR A 14 42.05 33.55 14.23
C THR A 14 41.96 32.38 13.25
N ALA A 15 43.10 31.84 12.81
CA ALA A 15 43.15 30.65 11.95
C ALA A 15 42.54 29.43 12.64
N PHE A 16 42.78 29.25 13.93
CA PHE A 16 42.14 28.19 14.73
C PHE A 16 40.62 28.37 14.81
N TYR A 17 40.12 29.58 15.07
CA TYR A 17 38.69 29.85 15.07
C TYR A 17 38.04 29.60 13.71
N ALA A 18 38.68 30.03 12.62
CA ALA A 18 38.19 29.77 11.26
C ALA A 18 38.13 28.27 10.97
N TRP A 19 39.17 27.52 11.34
CA TRP A 19 39.21 26.06 11.18
C TRP A 19 38.13 25.35 12.01
N ALA A 20 37.98 25.72 13.28
CA ALA A 20 36.97 25.14 14.17
C ALA A 20 35.55 25.44 13.66
N THR A 21 35.29 26.68 13.22
CA THR A 21 34.00 27.10 12.67
C THR A 21 33.67 26.33 11.39
N TYR A 22 34.65 26.20 10.48
CA TYR A 22 34.49 25.41 9.26
C TYR A 22 34.18 23.93 9.57
N ARG A 23 34.86 23.36 10.57
CA ARG A 23 34.62 21.97 11.01
C ARG A 23 33.22 21.79 11.60
N ILE A 24 32.74 22.75 12.39
CA ILE A 24 31.37 22.73 12.96
C ILE A 24 30.32 22.85 11.85
N LEU A 25 30.49 23.77 10.90
CA LEU A 25 29.60 23.92 9.74
C LEU A 25 29.49 22.61 8.95
N LYS A 26 30.63 21.99 8.63
CA LYS A 26 30.67 20.72 7.90
C LYS A 26 30.04 19.55 8.68
N ALA A 27 30.11 19.58 10.01
CA ALA A 27 29.44 18.59 10.85
C ALA A 27 27.91 18.81 10.90
N ASN A 28 27.48 20.08 10.96
CA ASN A 28 26.06 20.45 10.94
C ASN A 28 25.41 20.12 9.59
N GLU A 29 26.09 20.33 8.47
CA GLU A 29 25.61 19.95 7.14
C GLU A 29 25.25 18.45 7.08
N ARG A 30 26.16 17.59 7.58
CA ARG A 30 25.92 16.14 7.65
C ARG A 30 24.77 15.77 8.58
N MET A 31 24.64 16.47 9.71
CA MET A 31 23.54 16.25 10.63
C MET A 31 22.19 16.62 9.99
N VAL A 32 22.13 17.74 9.27
CA VAL A 32 20.94 18.19 8.53
C VAL A 32 20.54 17.19 7.46
N GLU A 33 21.51 16.66 6.70
CA GLU A 33 21.28 15.62 5.69
C GLU A 33 20.66 14.35 6.28
N VAL A 34 21.24 13.83 7.38
CA VAL A 34 20.70 12.65 8.08
C VAL A 34 19.30 12.93 8.64
N THR A 35 19.04 14.12 9.19
CA THR A 35 17.69 14.48 9.66
C THR A 35 16.68 14.60 8.53
N HIS A 36 17.08 15.05 7.33
CA HIS A 36 16.19 15.11 6.17
C HIS A 36 15.83 13.72 5.64
N GLU A 37 16.78 12.79 5.62
CA GLU A 37 16.50 11.40 5.24
C GLU A 37 15.54 10.72 6.21
N GLN A 38 15.76 10.93 7.52
CA GLN A 38 14.86 10.43 8.56
C GLN A 38 13.47 11.07 8.47
N ALA A 39 13.38 12.39 8.26
CA ALA A 39 12.10 13.07 8.07
C ALA A 39 11.38 12.60 6.80
N ALA A 40 12.10 12.35 5.70
CA ALA A 40 11.53 11.83 4.47
C ALA A 40 11.00 10.40 4.65
N ALA A 41 11.72 9.53 5.37
CA ALA A 41 11.24 8.18 5.67
C ALA A 41 9.99 8.19 6.56
N ILE A 42 9.91 9.10 7.52
CA ILE A 42 8.75 9.23 8.44
C ILE A 42 7.52 9.83 7.75
N THR A 43 7.71 10.71 6.76
CA THR A 43 6.62 11.45 6.10
C THR A 43 6.21 10.86 4.76
N ARG A 44 6.90 9.84 4.25
CA ARG A 44 6.63 9.24 2.94
C ARG A 44 5.22 8.60 2.88
N PRO A 45 4.48 8.77 1.76
CA PRO A 45 3.31 7.95 1.49
C PRO A 45 3.74 6.51 1.22
N TYR A 46 2.95 5.56 1.68
CA TYR A 46 3.19 4.13 1.48
C TYR A 46 1.94 3.52 0.87
N VAL A 47 1.97 3.28 -0.44
CA VAL A 47 0.83 2.71 -1.17
C VAL A 47 0.99 1.20 -1.18
N THR A 48 0.22 0.52 -0.32
CA THR A 48 0.22 -0.93 -0.21
C THR A 48 -0.87 -1.55 -1.05
N ILE A 49 -0.52 -2.63 -1.74
CA ILE A 49 -1.43 -3.40 -2.58
C ILE A 49 -1.39 -4.84 -2.10
N THR A 50 -2.47 -5.31 -1.49
CA THR A 50 -2.49 -6.58 -0.77
C THR A 50 -3.74 -7.39 -1.09
N PRO A 51 -3.62 -8.71 -1.32
CA PRO A 51 -4.77 -9.58 -1.35
C PRO A 51 -5.25 -9.87 0.07
N PHE A 52 -6.55 -9.97 0.27
CA PHE A 52 -7.13 -10.47 1.52
C PHE A 52 -8.40 -11.29 1.25
N LEU A 53 -8.76 -12.14 2.21
CA LEU A 53 -10.03 -12.86 2.23
C LEU A 53 -10.98 -12.13 3.18
N GLU A 54 -12.22 -11.97 2.77
CA GLU A 54 -13.26 -11.48 3.68
C GLU A 54 -13.64 -12.58 4.70
N LEU A 55 -14.00 -12.16 5.91
CA LEU A 55 -14.38 -13.07 6.99
C LEU A 55 -15.58 -13.92 6.56
N ASP A 56 -15.51 -15.23 6.76
CA ASP A 56 -16.57 -16.18 6.41
C ASP A 56 -16.96 -16.21 4.91
N ASN A 57 -16.13 -15.65 4.03
CA ASN A 57 -16.37 -15.57 2.58
C ASN A 57 -15.13 -16.02 1.77
N PRO A 58 -15.25 -16.99 0.84
CA PRO A 58 -14.11 -17.49 0.07
C PRO A 58 -13.64 -16.54 -1.05
N ILE A 59 -14.18 -15.33 -1.15
CA ILE A 59 -13.79 -14.34 -2.17
C ILE A 59 -12.48 -13.66 -1.77
N PHE A 60 -11.50 -13.68 -2.68
CA PHE A 60 -10.35 -12.80 -2.57
C PHE A 60 -10.73 -11.38 -3.01
N TYR A 61 -10.15 -10.42 -2.30
CA TYR A 61 -10.23 -9.01 -2.63
C TYR A 61 -8.82 -8.44 -2.79
N LEU A 62 -8.68 -7.45 -3.67
CA LEU A 62 -7.48 -6.65 -3.79
C LEU A 62 -7.70 -5.32 -3.08
N ARG A 63 -6.91 -5.05 -2.05
CA ARG A 63 -6.91 -3.79 -1.33
C ARG A 63 -5.76 -2.92 -1.79
N ILE A 64 -6.08 -1.69 -2.17
CA ILE A 64 -5.10 -0.63 -2.44
C ILE A 64 -5.32 0.45 -1.39
N SER A 65 -4.30 0.72 -0.58
CA SER A 65 -4.41 1.68 0.52
C SER A 65 -3.15 2.50 0.66
N ASN A 66 -3.29 3.74 1.11
CA ASN A 66 -2.16 4.57 1.53
C ASN A 66 -2.04 4.52 3.06
N ILE A 67 -1.14 3.68 3.55
CA ILE A 67 -0.87 3.53 4.99
C ILE A 67 0.17 4.54 5.51
N GLY A 68 0.71 5.38 4.62
CA GLY A 68 1.66 6.43 4.97
C GLY A 68 1.00 7.63 5.64
N LYS A 69 1.82 8.61 6.03
CA LYS A 69 1.35 9.83 6.73
C LYS A 69 1.04 11.01 5.82
N THR A 70 1.35 10.92 4.53
CA THR A 70 1.10 11.98 3.55
C THR A 70 0.43 11.43 2.29
N ALA A 71 -0.07 12.31 1.43
CA ALA A 71 -0.74 11.92 0.20
C ALA A 71 0.27 11.48 -0.88
N ALA A 72 -0.03 10.37 -1.57
CA ALA A 72 0.64 10.01 -2.81
C ALA A 72 0.07 10.88 -3.94
N LYS A 73 0.90 11.77 -4.50
CA LYS A 73 0.48 12.67 -5.58
C LYS A 73 0.71 12.03 -6.95
N ASP A 74 -0.20 12.31 -7.87
CA ASP A 74 -0.19 11.78 -9.24
C ASP A 74 0.05 10.26 -9.26
N LEU A 75 -0.69 9.52 -8.42
CA LEU A 75 -0.61 8.07 -8.33
C LEU A 75 -1.11 7.44 -9.63
N LYS A 76 -0.24 6.67 -10.28
CA LYS A 76 -0.52 5.83 -11.42
C LYS A 76 -0.38 4.37 -11.01
N LEU A 77 -1.43 3.61 -11.22
CA LEU A 77 -1.45 2.17 -10.97
C LEU A 77 -1.42 1.42 -12.30
N SER A 78 -0.77 0.27 -12.34
CA SER A 78 -0.81 -0.62 -13.51
C SER A 78 -0.72 -2.08 -13.09
N MET A 79 -1.32 -2.96 -13.90
CA MET A 79 -1.26 -4.41 -13.71
C MET A 79 -0.51 -5.03 -14.90
N ASN A 80 0.33 -6.04 -14.63
CA ASN A 80 1.05 -6.74 -15.69
C ASN A 80 0.22 -7.81 -16.43
N LYS A 81 -0.94 -8.17 -15.86
CA LYS A 81 -1.86 -9.18 -16.39
C LYS A 81 -3.30 -8.70 -16.20
N PRO A 82 -4.22 -9.10 -17.09
CA PRO A 82 -5.64 -8.91 -16.85
C PRO A 82 -6.08 -9.76 -15.64
N PHE A 83 -7.13 -9.32 -14.96
CA PHE A 83 -7.80 -10.13 -13.94
C PHE A 83 -9.30 -9.91 -14.09
N TYR A 84 -10.00 -10.93 -14.56
CA TYR A 84 -11.44 -10.88 -14.78
C TYR A 84 -12.16 -11.24 -13.48
N GLU A 85 -12.89 -10.28 -12.92
CA GLU A 85 -13.67 -10.42 -11.69
C GLU A 85 -14.59 -11.65 -11.78
N PHE A 86 -14.51 -12.52 -10.78
CA PHE A 86 -15.23 -13.80 -10.69
C PHE A 86 -15.06 -14.75 -11.90
N GLY A 87 -14.07 -14.51 -12.76
CA GLY A 87 -13.86 -15.25 -14.01
C GLY A 87 -14.80 -14.85 -15.16
N ASP A 88 -15.54 -13.74 -15.03
CA ASP A 88 -16.42 -13.24 -16.10
C ASP A 88 -15.58 -12.56 -17.21
N LYS A 89 -15.51 -13.17 -18.40
CA LYS A 89 -14.62 -12.72 -19.50
C LYS A 89 -15.08 -11.44 -20.22
N LYS A 90 -16.08 -10.74 -19.71
CA LYS A 90 -16.50 -9.46 -20.29
C LYS A 90 -15.43 -8.39 -20.06
N GLU A 91 -15.33 -7.45 -20.98
CA GLU A 91 -14.33 -6.38 -20.91
C GLU A 91 -14.52 -5.52 -19.65
N GLU A 92 -15.76 -5.26 -19.24
CA GLU A 92 -16.05 -4.51 -18.02
C GLU A 92 -15.61 -5.19 -16.72
N SER A 93 -15.35 -6.50 -16.77
CA SER A 93 -14.94 -7.32 -15.63
C SER A 93 -13.42 -7.41 -15.50
N ASP A 94 -12.65 -6.96 -16.50
CA ASP A 94 -11.19 -6.91 -16.40
C ASP A 94 -10.76 -5.75 -15.50
N LEU A 95 -10.26 -6.11 -14.31
CA LEU A 95 -9.76 -5.18 -13.31
C LEU A 95 -8.66 -4.27 -13.88
N SER A 96 -7.79 -4.79 -14.74
CA SER A 96 -6.70 -4.02 -15.35
C SER A 96 -7.21 -2.87 -16.25
N GLN A 97 -8.46 -2.98 -16.71
CA GLN A 97 -9.09 -1.98 -17.57
C GLN A 97 -9.87 -0.91 -16.81
N ARG A 98 -10.00 -1.02 -15.48
CA ARG A 98 -10.72 -0.05 -14.65
C ARG A 98 -10.04 1.32 -14.68
N HIS A 99 -10.84 2.36 -14.44
CA HIS A 99 -10.39 3.75 -14.50
C HIS A 99 -9.13 4.01 -13.65
N ILE A 100 -9.03 3.38 -12.47
CA ILE A 100 -7.92 3.54 -11.53
C ILE A 100 -6.56 3.05 -12.08
N PHE A 101 -6.56 2.03 -12.95
CA PHE A 101 -5.35 1.45 -13.55
C PHE A 101 -4.97 2.08 -14.90
N LYS A 102 -5.87 2.91 -15.46
CA LYS A 102 -5.63 3.63 -16.72
C LYS A 102 -5.26 5.09 -16.51
N ASN A 103 -5.71 5.70 -15.41
CA ASN A 103 -5.63 7.13 -15.20
C ASN A 103 -4.80 7.50 -13.97
N ILE A 104 -4.34 8.74 -13.97
CA ILE A 104 -3.59 9.31 -12.85
C ILE A 104 -4.59 9.79 -11.80
N ILE A 105 -4.44 9.30 -10.57
CA ILE A 105 -5.14 9.81 -9.40
C ILE A 105 -4.33 10.99 -8.86
N LYS A 106 -4.91 12.20 -8.92
CA LYS A 106 -4.18 13.42 -8.56
C LYS A 106 -3.68 13.45 -7.12
N SER A 107 -4.46 12.92 -6.20
CA SER A 107 -4.09 12.81 -4.79
C SER A 107 -4.73 11.57 -4.20
N PHE A 108 -3.92 10.69 -3.63
CA PHE A 108 -4.38 9.53 -2.87
C PHE A 108 -3.99 9.75 -1.40
N PRO A 109 -4.93 10.27 -0.57
CA PRO A 109 -4.59 10.78 0.76
C PRO A 109 -4.29 9.66 1.77
N PRO A 110 -3.63 9.98 2.90
CA PRO A 110 -3.43 9.04 3.99
C PRO A 110 -4.72 8.37 4.44
N GLY A 111 -4.69 7.06 4.65
CA GLY A 111 -5.85 6.27 5.08
C GLY A 111 -6.89 6.02 3.99
N ALA A 112 -6.73 6.57 2.78
CA ALA A 112 -7.61 6.23 1.67
C ALA A 112 -7.45 4.75 1.30
N GLU A 113 -8.58 4.12 0.98
CA GLU A 113 -8.65 2.70 0.63
C GLU A 113 -9.59 2.51 -0.56
N ILE A 114 -9.19 1.62 -1.47
CA ILE A 114 -10.00 1.16 -2.58
C ILE A 114 -9.90 -0.37 -2.60
N ILE A 115 -11.05 -1.03 -2.67
CA ILE A 115 -11.16 -2.49 -2.65
C ILE A 115 -11.83 -2.95 -3.95
N PHE A 116 -11.23 -3.94 -4.59
CA PHE A 116 -11.81 -4.63 -5.73
C PHE A 116 -12.06 -6.09 -5.39
N PRO A 117 -13.24 -6.64 -5.72
CA PRO A 117 -13.41 -8.09 -5.69
C PRO A 117 -12.49 -8.72 -6.74
N LEU A 118 -11.90 -9.86 -6.42
CA LEU A 118 -11.20 -10.71 -7.37
C LEU A 118 -12.12 -11.87 -7.75
N ALA A 119 -11.85 -13.06 -7.25
CA ALA A 119 -12.68 -14.24 -7.47
C ALA A 119 -12.66 -15.15 -6.24
N GLN A 120 -13.57 -16.12 -6.21
CA GLN A 120 -13.59 -17.13 -5.16
C GLN A 120 -12.34 -18.00 -5.24
N SER A 121 -11.80 -18.40 -4.09
CA SER A 121 -10.61 -19.26 -3.99
C SER A 121 -10.72 -20.54 -4.82
N PHE A 122 -11.89 -21.18 -4.81
CA PHE A 122 -12.15 -22.39 -5.61
C PHE A 122 -12.20 -22.13 -7.12
N ILE A 123 -12.43 -20.91 -7.60
CA ILE A 123 -12.31 -20.56 -9.02
C ILE A 123 -10.83 -20.40 -9.38
N ILE A 124 -10.11 -19.61 -8.59
CA ILE A 124 -8.69 -19.27 -8.81
C ILE A 124 -7.81 -20.52 -8.76
N PHE A 125 -8.11 -21.46 -7.85
CA PHE A 125 -7.32 -22.68 -7.64
C PHE A 125 -7.95 -23.94 -8.23
N SER A 126 -8.98 -23.82 -9.08
CA SER A 126 -9.56 -25.00 -9.74
C SER A 126 -8.56 -25.62 -10.73
N GLU A 127 -8.66 -26.93 -10.96
CA GLU A 127 -7.87 -27.62 -12.00
C GLU A 127 -8.14 -27.08 -13.42
N LYS A 128 -9.31 -26.45 -13.61
CA LYS A 128 -9.73 -25.82 -14.87
C LYS A 128 -9.47 -24.31 -14.90
N ALA A 129 -8.77 -23.76 -13.90
CA ALA A 129 -8.50 -22.34 -13.82
C ALA A 129 -7.71 -21.87 -15.04
N ASN A 130 -8.22 -20.84 -15.71
CA ASN A 130 -7.50 -20.20 -16.80
C ASN A 130 -6.67 -19.04 -16.24
N ASN A 131 -5.35 -19.19 -16.26
CA ASN A 131 -4.41 -18.22 -15.72
C ASN A 131 -4.38 -16.89 -16.50
N ASP A 132 -4.90 -16.86 -17.72
CA ASP A 132 -5.06 -15.64 -18.51
C ASP A 132 -6.34 -14.87 -18.14
N VAL A 133 -7.22 -15.49 -17.34
CA VAL A 133 -8.52 -14.92 -16.94
C VAL A 133 -8.50 -14.57 -15.44
N VAL A 134 -8.06 -15.51 -14.60
CA VAL A 134 -7.97 -15.38 -13.14
C VAL A 134 -6.57 -15.81 -12.69
N PRO A 135 -5.54 -14.99 -12.93
CA PRO A 135 -4.18 -15.38 -12.59
C PRO A 135 -4.01 -15.61 -11.10
N SER A 136 -3.40 -16.73 -10.73
CA SER A 136 -3.06 -17.01 -9.33
C SER A 136 -1.88 -16.16 -8.81
N SER A 137 -1.11 -15.57 -9.73
CA SER A 137 -0.06 -14.60 -9.43
C SER A 137 0.05 -13.50 -10.50
N PHE A 138 0.11 -12.25 -10.05
CA PHE A 138 0.22 -11.06 -10.89
C PHE A 138 0.96 -9.93 -10.16
N VAL A 139 1.31 -8.87 -10.88
CA VAL A 139 2.07 -7.74 -10.36
C VAL A 139 1.25 -6.48 -10.52
N VAL A 140 1.17 -5.70 -9.44
CA VAL A 140 0.60 -4.35 -9.46
C VAL A 140 1.69 -3.34 -9.14
N THR A 141 1.88 -2.39 -10.05
CA THR A 141 2.87 -1.32 -9.88
C THR A 141 2.17 -0.03 -9.50
N ALA A 142 2.66 0.62 -8.44
CA ALA A 142 2.27 1.96 -8.03
C ALA A 142 3.42 2.94 -8.30
N GLU A 143 3.17 3.95 -9.13
CA GLU A 143 4.09 5.05 -9.38
C GLU A 143 3.47 6.34 -8.87
N TYR A 144 4.16 7.08 -8.01
CA TYR A 144 3.66 8.32 -7.43
C TYR A 144 4.79 9.27 -7.04
N SER A 145 4.41 10.50 -6.73
CA SER A 145 5.32 11.54 -6.27
C SER A 145 4.98 12.00 -4.86
N TYR A 146 6.00 12.38 -4.10
CA TYR A 146 5.85 13.02 -2.79
C TYR A 146 7.03 13.97 -2.57
N ALA A 147 6.75 15.18 -2.05
CA ALA A 147 7.73 16.28 -2.08
C ALA A 147 8.38 16.38 -3.48
N ASP A 148 9.71 16.31 -3.55
CA ASP A 148 10.49 16.36 -4.80
C ASP A 148 10.95 14.98 -5.28
N LYS A 149 10.38 13.90 -4.73
CA LYS A 149 10.77 12.52 -5.03
C LYS A 149 9.69 11.81 -5.84
N ARG A 150 10.14 10.97 -6.78
CA ARG A 150 9.31 9.95 -7.44
C ARG A 150 9.62 8.58 -6.91
N VAL A 151 8.57 7.79 -6.77
CA VAL A 151 8.62 6.44 -6.24
C VAL A 151 7.94 5.51 -7.22
N LYS A 152 8.52 4.31 -7.35
CA LYS A 152 7.93 3.16 -8.01
C LYS A 152 7.96 1.98 -7.06
N GLU A 153 6.78 1.48 -6.71
CA GLU A 153 6.59 0.30 -5.88
C GLU A 153 5.98 -0.82 -6.72
N THR A 154 6.66 -1.96 -6.74
CA THR A 154 6.19 -3.16 -7.43
C THR A 154 5.71 -4.15 -6.38
N ASN A 155 4.43 -4.49 -6.44
CA ASN A 155 3.79 -5.41 -5.52
C ASN A 155 3.49 -6.72 -6.24
N GLU A 156 4.20 -7.78 -5.87
CA GLU A 156 3.93 -9.12 -6.37
C GLU A 156 2.80 -9.75 -5.54
N ILE A 157 1.67 -9.98 -6.20
CA ILE A 157 0.50 -10.61 -5.60
C ILE A 157 0.55 -12.08 -5.93
N ASP A 158 0.85 -12.92 -4.93
CA ASP A 158 0.80 -14.38 -5.04
C ASP A 158 -0.35 -14.94 -4.18
N LEU A 159 -1.46 -15.29 -4.81
CA LEU A 159 -2.62 -15.84 -4.12
C LEU A 159 -2.36 -17.27 -3.66
N ARG A 160 -1.40 -17.98 -4.26
CA ARG A 160 -1.09 -19.39 -3.93
C ARG A 160 -0.54 -19.52 -2.52
N ALA A 161 -0.04 -18.44 -1.91
CA ALA A 161 0.34 -18.41 -0.50
C ALA A 161 -0.83 -18.76 0.45
N TYR A 162 -2.08 -18.61 -0.02
CA TYR A 162 -3.29 -18.96 0.72
C TYR A 162 -3.84 -20.35 0.36
N LEU A 163 -3.21 -21.08 -0.55
CA LEU A 163 -3.66 -22.42 -0.93
C LEU A 163 -3.53 -23.38 0.27
N GLY A 164 -4.64 -23.99 0.67
CA GLY A 164 -4.70 -24.85 1.86
C GLY A 164 -4.75 -24.10 3.19
N ALA A 165 -4.71 -22.75 3.19
CA ALA A 165 -4.96 -21.97 4.40
C ALA A 165 -6.45 -22.04 4.78
N SER A 166 -6.72 -22.01 6.09
CA SER A 166 -8.09 -21.92 6.58
C SER A 166 -8.68 -20.54 6.31
N MET A 167 -9.95 -20.51 5.89
CA MET A 167 -10.68 -19.25 5.72
C MET A 167 -10.79 -18.54 7.07
N PRO A 168 -10.50 -17.22 7.15
CA PRO A 168 -10.73 -16.45 8.35
C PRO A 168 -12.18 -16.60 8.84
N GLN A 169 -12.34 -16.91 10.14
CA GLN A 169 -13.62 -17.13 10.78
C GLN A 169 -13.86 -16.07 11.85
N ASP A 170 -15.07 -15.49 11.89
CA ASP A 170 -15.43 -14.52 12.93
C ASP A 170 -16.59 -15.06 13.80
N ALA A 171 -16.41 -14.99 15.12
CA ALA A 171 -17.41 -15.49 16.07
C ALA A 171 -18.71 -14.66 16.08
N TYR A 172 -18.59 -13.34 15.92
CA TYR A 172 -19.72 -12.42 15.90
C TYR A 172 -20.51 -12.55 14.60
N VAL A 173 -19.82 -12.60 13.45
CA VAL A 173 -20.46 -12.79 12.14
C VAL A 173 -21.28 -14.08 12.11
N ARG A 174 -20.71 -15.19 12.57
CA ARG A 174 -21.42 -16.47 12.68
C ARG A 174 -22.62 -16.41 13.62
N LYS A 175 -22.49 -15.72 14.76
CA LYS A 175 -23.60 -15.58 15.71
C LYS A 175 -24.74 -14.75 15.12
N LEU A 176 -24.42 -13.65 14.44
CA LEU A 176 -25.40 -12.82 13.73
C LEU A 176 -26.11 -13.60 12.62
N LYS A 177 -25.38 -14.40 11.84
CA LYS A 177 -25.96 -15.29 10.83
C LYS A 177 -26.96 -16.27 11.45
N SER A 178 -26.57 -16.93 12.54
CA SER A 178 -27.45 -17.85 13.28
C SER A 178 -28.72 -17.18 13.81
N ILE A 179 -28.63 -15.91 14.26
CA ILE A 179 -29.80 -15.12 14.66
C ILE A 179 -30.69 -14.85 13.45
N ASN A 180 -30.12 -14.41 12.33
CA ASN A 180 -30.88 -14.15 11.10
C ASN A 180 -31.62 -15.40 10.61
N ASP A 181 -30.93 -16.54 10.56
CA ASP A 181 -31.54 -17.83 10.16
C ASP A 181 -32.70 -18.22 11.09
N SER A 182 -32.56 -17.94 12.40
CA SER A 182 -33.63 -18.19 13.38
C SER A 182 -34.85 -17.29 13.12
N ILE A 183 -34.64 -16.01 12.80
CA ILE A 183 -35.70 -15.05 12.46
C ILE A 183 -36.41 -15.47 11.16
N GLU A 184 -35.67 -15.83 10.12
CA GLU A 184 -36.25 -16.32 8.86
C GLU A 184 -37.12 -17.56 9.07
N ASN A 185 -36.66 -18.50 9.89
CA ASN A 185 -37.41 -19.71 10.21
C ASN A 185 -38.71 -19.40 10.95
N ILE A 186 -38.70 -18.44 11.87
CA ILE A 186 -39.92 -17.96 12.53
C ILE A 186 -40.87 -17.33 11.51
N ALA A 187 -40.37 -16.44 10.65
CA ALA A 187 -41.17 -15.78 9.61
C ALA A 187 -41.82 -16.79 8.65
N LYS A 188 -41.07 -17.79 8.17
CA LYS A 188 -41.59 -18.88 7.33
C LYS A 188 -42.70 -19.68 8.03
N LYS A 189 -42.51 -20.01 9.31
CA LYS A 189 -43.52 -20.73 10.11
C LYS A 189 -44.81 -19.92 10.33
N LEU A 190 -44.70 -18.61 10.51
CA LEU A 190 -45.86 -17.72 10.64
C LEU A 190 -46.62 -17.60 9.30
N LYS A 191 -45.89 -17.50 8.18
CA LYS A 191 -46.48 -17.39 6.84
C LYS A 191 -47.21 -18.67 6.41
N ASN A 192 -46.74 -19.84 6.83
CA ASN A 192 -47.40 -21.13 6.56
C ASN A 192 -48.60 -21.44 7.50
N LYS A 193 -48.86 -20.58 8.50
CA LYS A 193 -50.01 -20.69 9.42
C LYS A 193 -51.15 -19.72 9.08
N SER A 194 -50.96 -18.82 8.13
CA SER A 194 -52.00 -17.95 7.55
C SER A 194 -52.51 -18.52 6.24
#